data_AF-A0AAV9DIC3-F1
#
_entry.id   AF-A0AAV9DIC3-F1
#
_cell.length_a   1.000
_cell.length_b   1.000
_cell.length_c   1.000
_cell.angle_alpha   90.00
_cell.angle_beta   90.00
_cell.angle_gamma   90.00
#
_symmetry.space_group_name_H-M   'P 1'
#
loop_
_entity.id
_entity.type
_entity.pdbx_description
1 polymer ?
#
loop_
_entity_poly.entity_id
_entity_poly.type
_entity_poly.pdbx_seq_one_letter_code
_entity_poly.pdbx_strand_id
1 'polypeptide(L)'
;MTGKTYTVNAPASLHRSLSTLRAFPDLRKNCYDISIPGGGQVLVRMWFYYGNYDGKSSPPKFGLIFDGNMWGTVSASSDEAVQAEAVYVINGDATSVCVAQTEQGQVPFVSAIEVTSLDSDMYPGVSSDRALFTRNRMAYGAPSIVRYPDDPYDRIWTPATGLTGLTKLKNDASTITVDSTTDKPPEAVLQTAVSDSDASSPLTFTNITSSTTPTEIYINLYFTEMSELASTEKRSFKVFVDETAISDAISPPYQSAVEFNFTIKDMTSANVISLRPTSNSTLAPIISASELFRISDPLNKTTYSNDVDALVNLQRQIDVLGAWTGDPCLPALYNWEWVGCSSDEKPRVTSLDLSEGGFSGILPDFSDLDALEKIDLHNNSFSGLIPEFFGNFPNLKELNLADNDFSGPIPSSLINNKKLKLDVSGNPNLCQSNKDCATSSSTSYSSGASSDSVTDQKKKKKKSHVGVIVGTVVPVFMVFWVVVGLIVYSQQKKRAALKAGGVTHGAPNFPMQERPLTVPSVQASPLPGDQVTVEIAQQMGSELSDLMEQHARAEAEGNANHDTHNAS
;
A
#
# COMPACT_ATOMS: atom_id res chain seq x y z
N MET A 1 9.57 5.20 -0.88
CA MET A 1 9.12 3.96 -1.55
C MET A 1 10.27 3.34 -2.35
N THR A 2 10.43 2.01 -2.32
CA THR A 2 11.61 1.27 -2.85
C THR A 2 11.42 0.68 -4.25
N GLY A 3 10.29 0.93 -4.92
CA GLY A 3 9.97 0.32 -6.21
C GLY A 3 10.86 0.78 -7.38
N LYS A 4 11.13 -0.12 -8.32
CA LYS A 4 11.90 0.13 -9.55
C LYS A 4 10.99 0.45 -10.72
N THR A 5 11.32 1.48 -11.48
CA THR A 5 10.52 1.93 -12.63
C THR A 5 11.01 1.31 -13.94
N TYR A 6 10.08 0.92 -14.80
CA TYR A 6 10.32 0.32 -16.11
C TYR A 6 9.47 1.01 -17.18
N THR A 7 10.02 1.12 -18.38
CA THR A 7 9.26 1.49 -19.59
C THR A 7 8.83 0.23 -20.32
N VAL A 8 7.59 0.20 -20.78
CA VAL A 8 6.99 -0.91 -21.52
C VAL A 8 6.42 -0.43 -22.85
N ASN A 9 6.45 -1.31 -23.85
CA ASN A 9 5.89 -1.04 -25.16
C ASN A 9 4.36 -1.21 -25.12
N ALA A 10 3.67 -0.19 -24.62
CA ALA A 10 2.21 -0.17 -24.62
C ALA A 10 1.66 0.02 -26.05
N PRO A 11 0.65 -0.76 -26.48
CA PRO A 11 -0.07 -0.52 -27.73
C PRO A 11 -0.59 0.91 -27.81
N ALA A 12 -0.67 1.47 -29.02
CA ALA A 12 -1.18 2.82 -29.24
C ALA A 12 -2.65 3.01 -28.79
N SER A 13 -3.40 1.93 -28.60
CA SER A 13 -4.75 1.93 -28.06
C SER A 13 -4.82 2.16 -26.54
N LEU A 14 -3.71 1.97 -25.81
CA LEU A 14 -3.64 2.25 -24.38
C LEU A 14 -3.24 3.69 -24.12
N HIS A 15 -3.71 4.23 -22.99
CA HIS A 15 -3.32 5.57 -22.56
C HIS A 15 -1.81 5.65 -22.28
N ARG A 16 -1.20 6.79 -22.57
CA ARG A 16 0.26 6.98 -22.44
C ARG A 16 0.77 6.74 -21.03
N SER A 17 -0.04 7.00 -20.01
CA SER A 17 0.29 6.72 -18.61
C SER A 17 0.62 5.24 -18.35
N LEU A 18 0.17 4.31 -19.20
CA LEU A 18 0.44 2.88 -19.10
C LEU A 18 1.74 2.44 -19.80
N SER A 19 2.48 3.35 -20.42
CA SER A 19 3.79 3.06 -21.04
C SER A 19 4.92 2.92 -20.02
N THR A 20 4.65 3.16 -18.74
CA THR A 20 5.58 2.96 -17.64
C THR A 20 4.90 2.22 -16.50
N LEU A 21 5.69 1.51 -15.69
CA LEU A 21 5.23 0.90 -14.44
C LEU A 21 6.32 0.97 -13.38
N ARG A 22 5.92 0.93 -12.10
CA ARG A 22 6.80 0.75 -10.94
C ARG A 22 6.54 -0.63 -10.32
N ALA A 23 7.58 -1.45 -10.23
CA ALA A 23 7.53 -2.79 -9.65
C ALA A 23 8.24 -2.85 -8.28
N PHE A 24 7.74 -3.70 -7.39
CA PHE A 24 8.12 -3.73 -5.98
C PHE A 24 8.64 -5.11 -5.56
N PRO A 25 9.92 -5.44 -5.82
CA PRO A 25 10.45 -6.78 -5.57
C PRO A 25 10.86 -7.04 -4.11
N ASP A 26 11.02 -5.98 -3.30
CA ASP A 26 11.74 -6.07 -2.03
C ASP A 26 10.80 -6.20 -0.82
N LEU A 27 9.80 -5.32 -0.70
CA LEU A 27 8.85 -5.33 0.42
C LEU A 27 7.59 -6.12 0.09
N ARG A 28 7.03 -6.80 1.11
CA ARG A 28 5.73 -7.50 1.00
C ARG A 28 4.55 -6.58 0.76
N LYS A 29 4.61 -5.33 1.21
CA LYS A 29 3.55 -4.33 1.05
C LYS A 29 4.18 -2.99 0.70
N ASN A 30 3.63 -2.33 -0.32
CA ASN A 30 4.10 -1.02 -0.77
C ASN A 30 2.87 -0.15 -1.01
N CYS A 31 2.79 0.97 -0.30
CA CYS A 31 1.62 1.84 -0.28
C CYS A 31 1.97 3.22 -0.84
N TYR A 32 1.06 3.78 -1.62
CA TYR A 32 1.02 5.19 -1.99
C TYR A 32 0.06 5.91 -1.06
N ASP A 33 0.54 6.96 -0.40
CA ASP A 33 -0.28 7.86 0.40
C ASP A 33 -0.68 9.05 -0.48
N ILE A 34 -1.99 9.28 -0.59
CA ILE A 34 -2.60 10.27 -1.47
C ILE A 34 -3.34 11.27 -0.60
N SER A 35 -2.86 12.52 -0.60
CA SER A 35 -3.46 13.59 0.20
C SER A 35 -4.77 14.07 -0.42
N ILE A 36 -5.83 14.06 0.37
CA ILE A 36 -7.19 14.48 0.02
C ILE A 36 -7.70 15.29 1.21
N PRO A 37 -7.30 16.57 1.33
CA PRO A 37 -7.64 17.41 2.47
C PRO A 37 -9.15 17.50 2.68
N GLY A 38 -9.62 17.24 3.90
CA GLY A 38 -11.05 17.23 4.22
C GLY A 38 -11.78 15.92 3.88
N GLY A 39 -11.09 14.95 3.27
CA GLY A 39 -11.64 13.63 2.94
C GLY A 39 -12.82 13.70 1.98
N GLY A 40 -13.77 12.78 2.16
CA GLY A 40 -14.99 12.70 1.35
C GLY A 40 -15.09 11.41 0.54
N GLN A 41 -16.13 11.33 -0.28
CA GLN A 41 -16.36 10.18 -1.15
C GLN A 41 -15.48 10.28 -2.38
N VAL A 42 -14.74 9.22 -2.69
CA VAL A 42 -13.82 9.19 -3.81
C VAL A 42 -14.01 7.95 -4.67
N LEU A 43 -13.66 8.08 -5.95
CA LEU A 43 -13.39 6.99 -6.85
C LEU A 43 -11.88 6.85 -7.00
N VAL A 44 -11.36 5.67 -6.67
CA VAL A 44 -9.97 5.31 -6.85
C VAL A 44 -9.88 4.24 -7.91
N ARG A 45 -9.01 4.46 -8.90
CA ARG A 45 -8.75 3.53 -9.99
C ARG A 45 -7.25 3.26 -10.10
N MET A 46 -6.90 1.98 -10.20
CA MET A 46 -5.53 1.54 -10.40
C MET A 46 -5.41 0.70 -11.67
N TRP A 47 -4.34 0.95 -12.42
CA TRP A 47 -4.03 0.27 -13.68
C TRP A 47 -2.76 -0.57 -13.58
N PHE A 48 -2.81 -1.73 -14.23
CA PHE A 48 -1.77 -2.74 -14.23
C PHE A 48 -1.55 -3.25 -15.65
N TYR A 49 -0.60 -2.65 -16.37
CA TYR A 49 -0.13 -3.16 -17.66
C TYR A 49 1.25 -3.80 -17.50
N TYR A 50 1.32 -5.13 -17.58
CA TYR A 50 2.56 -5.89 -17.34
C TYR A 50 3.61 -5.62 -18.42
N GLY A 51 3.21 -5.57 -19.70
CA GLY A 51 4.08 -5.26 -20.83
C GLY A 51 5.35 -6.14 -20.92
N ASN A 52 5.36 -7.29 -20.26
CA ASN A 52 6.52 -8.17 -20.11
C ASN A 52 7.80 -7.43 -19.65
N TYR A 53 7.66 -6.49 -18.71
CA TYR A 53 8.77 -5.61 -18.30
C TYR A 53 10.01 -6.34 -17.78
N ASP A 54 9.83 -7.56 -17.24
CA ASP A 54 10.90 -8.39 -16.69
C ASP A 54 11.37 -9.51 -17.64
N GLY A 55 10.83 -9.56 -18.86
CA GLY A 55 11.19 -10.54 -19.88
C GLY A 55 10.79 -11.99 -19.59
N LYS A 56 10.02 -12.26 -18.53
CA LYS A 56 9.68 -13.63 -18.11
C LYS A 56 8.47 -14.22 -18.82
N SER A 57 7.65 -13.39 -19.46
CA SER A 57 6.37 -13.79 -20.07
C SER A 57 5.46 -14.52 -19.06
N SER A 58 5.54 -14.14 -17.78
CA SER A 58 4.83 -14.76 -16.68
C SER A 58 4.22 -13.63 -15.83
N PRO A 59 3.02 -13.14 -16.21
CA PRO A 59 2.41 -12.03 -15.52
C PRO A 59 2.09 -12.41 -14.07
N PRO A 60 2.41 -11.54 -13.09
CA PRO A 60 2.28 -11.90 -11.69
C PRO A 60 0.84 -11.74 -11.15
N LYS A 61 0.58 -12.39 -10.01
CA LYS A 61 -0.64 -12.28 -9.21
C LYS A 61 -0.31 -11.76 -7.82
N PHE A 62 -0.97 -10.69 -7.38
CA PHE A 62 -0.65 -10.00 -6.14
C PHE A 62 -1.87 -9.32 -5.51
N GLY A 63 -1.78 -9.01 -4.22
CA GLY A 63 -2.85 -8.40 -3.44
C GLY A 63 -2.98 -6.89 -3.68
N LEU A 64 -4.21 -6.40 -3.55
CA LEU A 64 -4.56 -4.99 -3.62
C LEU A 64 -5.26 -4.58 -2.33
N ILE A 65 -4.85 -3.45 -1.77
CA ILE A 65 -5.26 -2.95 -0.45
C ILE A 65 -5.55 -1.45 -0.56
N PHE A 66 -6.55 -0.95 0.16
CA PHE A 66 -6.76 0.48 0.39
C PHE A 66 -7.02 0.71 1.88
N ASP A 67 -6.40 1.71 2.49
CA ASP A 67 -6.61 2.08 3.91
C ASP A 67 -6.57 0.90 4.90
N GLY A 68 -5.61 -0.02 4.68
CA GLY A 68 -5.46 -1.23 5.50
C GLY A 68 -6.53 -2.31 5.26
N ASN A 69 -7.43 -2.10 4.31
CA ASN A 69 -8.52 -2.99 3.93
C ASN A 69 -8.21 -3.74 2.64
N MET A 70 -8.60 -5.02 2.57
CA MET A 70 -8.42 -5.81 1.35
C MET A 70 -9.38 -5.33 0.26
N TRP A 71 -8.81 -4.90 -0.86
CA TRP A 71 -9.55 -4.57 -2.08
C TRP A 71 -9.84 -5.85 -2.87
N GLY A 72 -8.80 -6.65 -3.11
CA GLY A 72 -8.88 -7.84 -3.94
C GLY A 72 -7.52 -8.37 -4.38
N THR A 73 -7.51 -9.07 -5.50
CA THR A 73 -6.29 -9.65 -6.08
C THR A 73 -6.21 -9.27 -7.55
N VAL A 74 -5.06 -8.73 -7.95
CA VAL A 74 -4.73 -8.48 -9.35
C VAL A 74 -4.15 -9.77 -9.92
N SER A 75 -4.71 -10.24 -11.02
CA SER A 75 -4.09 -11.27 -11.86
C SER A 75 -3.69 -10.58 -13.15
N ALA A 76 -2.42 -10.20 -13.30
CA ALA A 76 -1.96 -9.45 -14.45
C ALA A 76 -2.12 -10.26 -15.74
N SER A 77 -2.24 -9.56 -16.87
CA SER A 77 -2.36 -10.15 -18.20
C SER A 77 -1.06 -9.95 -19.00
N SER A 78 -0.82 -10.84 -19.96
CA SER A 78 0.32 -10.75 -20.89
C SER A 78 0.17 -9.62 -21.91
N ASP A 79 -1.07 -9.29 -22.25
CA ASP A 79 -1.44 -8.52 -23.43
C ASP A 79 -2.45 -7.41 -23.12
N GLU A 80 -3.20 -7.54 -22.03
CA GLU A 80 -4.21 -6.55 -21.62
C GLU A 80 -3.79 -5.75 -20.39
N ALA A 81 -4.28 -4.51 -20.30
CA ALA A 81 -4.21 -3.74 -19.07
C ALA A 81 -5.33 -4.18 -18.14
N VAL A 82 -4.97 -4.54 -16.90
CA VAL A 82 -5.94 -4.88 -15.86
C VAL A 82 -6.25 -3.62 -15.06
N GLN A 83 -7.51 -3.43 -14.72
CA GLN A 83 -8.01 -2.29 -13.96
C GLN A 83 -8.70 -2.76 -12.68
N ALA A 84 -8.50 -2.04 -11.59
CA ALA A 84 -9.32 -2.14 -10.38
C ALA A 84 -9.90 -0.77 -10.07
N GLU A 85 -11.19 -0.71 -9.72
CA GLU A 85 -11.86 0.51 -9.30
C GLU A 85 -12.65 0.30 -7.99
N ALA A 86 -12.54 1.26 -7.09
CA ALA A 86 -13.23 1.28 -5.81
C ALA A 86 -13.82 2.67 -5.56
N VAL A 87 -15.02 2.71 -4.99
CA VAL A 87 -15.62 3.91 -4.42
C VAL A 87 -15.75 3.73 -2.92
N TYR A 88 -15.27 4.68 -2.12
CA TYR A 88 -15.35 4.63 -0.67
C TYR A 88 -15.23 6.03 -0.06
N VAL A 89 -15.55 6.13 1.23
CA VAL A 89 -15.48 7.39 1.99
C VAL A 89 -14.19 7.43 2.80
N ILE A 90 -13.42 8.50 2.61
CA ILE A 90 -12.18 8.76 3.36
C ILE A 90 -12.52 9.58 4.60
N ASN A 91 -12.13 9.05 5.77
CA ASN A 91 -12.24 9.71 7.06
C ASN A 91 -10.87 10.26 7.48
N GLY A 92 -10.49 11.42 6.95
CA GLY A 92 -9.19 12.06 7.21
C GLY A 92 -8.70 12.86 6.01
N ASP A 93 -7.44 13.27 6.04
CA ASP A 93 -6.82 14.13 5.00
C ASP A 93 -6.01 13.35 3.95
N ALA A 94 -6.05 12.02 4.01
CA ALA A 94 -5.34 11.15 3.07
C ALA A 94 -5.98 9.77 3.00
N THR A 95 -5.75 9.10 1.88
CA THR A 95 -5.98 7.66 1.70
C THR A 95 -4.69 6.98 1.28
N SER A 96 -4.58 5.69 1.56
CA SER A 96 -3.46 4.84 1.18
C SER A 96 -3.93 3.74 0.24
N VAL A 97 -3.21 3.52 -0.86
CA VAL A 97 -3.45 2.40 -1.77
C VAL A 97 -2.19 1.58 -1.91
N CYS A 98 -2.29 0.27 -1.71
CA CYS A 98 -1.12 -0.61 -1.63
C CYS A 98 -1.23 -1.81 -2.56
N VAL A 99 -0.07 -2.26 -3.02
CA VAL A 99 0.11 -3.56 -3.63
C VAL A 99 0.92 -4.46 -2.69
N ALA A 100 0.52 -5.72 -2.60
CA ALA A 100 1.13 -6.68 -1.67
C ALA A 100 1.53 -7.99 -2.36
N GLN A 101 2.76 -8.43 -2.11
CA GLN A 101 3.26 -9.71 -2.60
C GLN A 101 2.61 -10.84 -1.80
N THR A 102 1.74 -11.62 -2.45
CA THR A 102 1.03 -12.74 -1.83
C THR A 102 1.85 -14.03 -1.82
N GLU A 103 2.73 -14.19 -2.81
CA GLU A 103 3.57 -15.38 -2.98
C GLU A 103 4.97 -14.98 -3.45
N GLN A 104 5.99 -15.75 -3.04
CA GLN A 104 7.37 -15.48 -3.41
C GLN A 104 7.55 -15.49 -4.93
N GLY A 105 8.17 -14.44 -5.48
CA GLY A 105 8.42 -14.31 -6.91
C GLY A 105 7.27 -13.68 -7.71
N GLN A 106 6.09 -13.52 -7.11
CA GLN A 106 4.98 -12.74 -7.68
C GLN A 106 5.22 -11.26 -7.38
N VAL A 107 5.99 -10.58 -8.22
CA VAL A 107 6.39 -9.18 -7.97
C VAL A 107 5.22 -8.23 -8.25
N PRO A 108 4.70 -7.50 -7.24
CA PRO A 108 3.65 -6.52 -7.47
C PRO A 108 4.16 -5.33 -8.27
N PHE A 109 3.28 -4.72 -9.06
CA PHE A 109 3.59 -3.50 -9.79
C PHE A 109 2.35 -2.61 -9.92
N VAL A 110 2.55 -1.35 -10.29
CA VAL A 110 1.49 -0.37 -10.60
C VAL A 110 1.90 0.39 -11.85
N SER A 111 0.97 0.66 -12.77
CA SER A 111 1.20 1.49 -13.96
C SER A 111 0.67 2.92 -13.79
N ALA A 112 -0.54 3.07 -13.22
CA ALA A 112 -1.14 4.38 -12.95
C ALA A 112 -2.13 4.30 -11.77
N ILE A 113 -2.30 5.44 -11.09
CA ILE A 113 -3.30 5.64 -10.04
C ILE A 113 -4.07 6.92 -10.36
N GLU A 114 -5.39 6.81 -10.39
CA GLU A 114 -6.32 7.92 -10.61
C GLU A 114 -7.24 8.03 -9.39
N VAL A 115 -7.40 9.24 -8.87
CA VAL A 115 -8.31 9.53 -7.76
C VAL A 115 -9.20 10.71 -8.16
N THR A 116 -10.51 10.53 -8.03
CA THR A 116 -11.51 11.53 -8.36
C THR A 116 -12.48 11.71 -7.20
N SER A 117 -12.72 12.95 -6.79
CA SER A 117 -13.74 13.27 -5.80
C SER A 117 -15.13 13.05 -6.39
N LEU A 118 -16.04 12.51 -5.59
CA LEU A 118 -17.44 12.31 -5.93
C LEU A 118 -18.33 13.15 -5.01
N ASP A 119 -19.56 13.42 -5.45
CA ASP A 119 -20.54 14.07 -4.59
C ASP A 119 -20.92 13.14 -3.43
N SER A 120 -21.13 13.71 -2.25
CA SER A 120 -21.32 12.96 -1.00
C SER A 120 -22.62 12.16 -0.93
N ASP A 121 -23.58 12.44 -1.82
CA ASP A 121 -24.87 11.76 -1.91
C ASP A 121 -24.90 10.66 -2.99
N MET A 122 -23.84 10.50 -3.78
CA MET A 122 -23.74 9.42 -4.77
C MET A 122 -23.71 8.04 -4.12
N TYR A 123 -24.29 7.07 -4.82
CA TYR A 123 -24.49 5.67 -4.44
C TYR A 123 -25.26 5.52 -3.12
N PRO A 124 -26.49 6.08 -3.04
CA PRO A 124 -27.26 6.06 -1.82
C PRO A 124 -27.61 4.63 -1.39
N GLY A 125 -27.73 4.42 -0.07
CA GLY A 125 -28.07 3.13 0.52
C GLY A 125 -26.86 2.25 0.85
N VAL A 126 -25.64 2.71 0.53
CA VAL A 126 -24.38 2.09 0.96
C VAL A 126 -23.81 2.88 2.13
N SER A 127 -23.51 2.20 3.23
CA SER A 127 -22.96 2.85 4.43
C SER A 127 -21.52 3.32 4.19
N SER A 128 -21.15 4.47 4.78
CA SER A 128 -19.81 5.07 4.61
C SER A 128 -18.67 4.25 5.19
N ASP A 129 -18.97 3.25 6.01
CA ASP A 129 -18.02 2.26 6.52
C ASP A 129 -17.83 1.07 5.57
N ARG A 130 -18.27 1.19 4.31
CA ARG A 130 -18.14 0.14 3.28
C ARG A 130 -17.63 0.76 1.98
N ALA A 131 -17.01 -0.06 1.14
CA ALA A 131 -16.54 0.28 -0.18
C ALA A 131 -17.36 -0.42 -1.27
N LEU A 132 -17.44 0.19 -2.44
CA LEU A 132 -18.01 -0.36 -3.66
C LEU A 132 -16.90 -0.71 -4.64
N PHE A 133 -16.75 -1.98 -4.98
CA PHE A 133 -15.81 -2.44 -5.99
C PHE A 133 -16.52 -2.61 -7.32
N THR A 134 -16.22 -1.74 -8.29
CA THR A 134 -16.85 -1.77 -9.61
C THR A 134 -16.65 -3.14 -10.26
N ARG A 135 -17.73 -3.71 -10.78
CA ARG A 135 -17.74 -4.94 -11.57
C ARG A 135 -17.97 -4.65 -13.03
N ASN A 136 -18.96 -3.81 -13.32
CA ASN A 136 -19.15 -3.25 -14.65
C ASN A 136 -19.87 -1.90 -14.57
N ARG A 137 -19.70 -1.13 -15.63
CA ARG A 137 -20.38 0.13 -15.88
C ARG A 137 -20.70 0.19 -17.37
N MET A 138 -21.96 0.02 -17.71
CA MET A 138 -22.41 -0.28 -19.07
C MET A 138 -23.22 0.87 -19.65
N ALA A 139 -22.91 1.23 -20.90
CA ALA A 139 -23.70 2.14 -21.71
C ALA A 139 -24.39 1.35 -22.83
N TYR A 140 -25.71 1.20 -22.73
CA TYR A 140 -26.50 0.38 -23.63
C TYR A 140 -26.75 1.12 -24.94
N GLY A 141 -26.31 0.49 -26.04
CA GLY A 141 -26.41 1.10 -27.36
C GLY A 141 -25.32 2.14 -27.65
N ALA A 142 -24.43 2.48 -26.73
CA ALA A 142 -23.34 3.42 -27.02
C ALA A 142 -22.40 2.86 -28.12
N PRO A 143 -21.87 3.70 -29.04
CA PRO A 143 -20.98 3.23 -30.10
C PRO A 143 -19.53 3.04 -29.60
N SER A 144 -19.17 3.66 -28.50
CA SER A 144 -17.80 3.72 -27.96
C SER A 144 -17.84 3.95 -26.46
N ILE A 145 -16.68 3.80 -25.82
CA ILE A 145 -16.51 4.13 -24.40
C ILE A 145 -16.86 5.60 -24.17
N VAL A 146 -17.61 5.88 -23.11
CA VAL A 146 -17.89 7.22 -22.60
C VAL A 146 -17.09 7.40 -21.31
N ARG A 147 -16.36 8.51 -21.21
CA ARG A 147 -15.53 8.90 -20.06
C ARG A 147 -15.27 10.41 -20.13
N TYR A 148 -14.30 10.96 -19.39
CA TYR A 148 -13.92 12.37 -19.54
C TYR A 148 -13.61 12.74 -21.01
N PRO A 149 -14.06 13.91 -21.51
CA PRO A 149 -14.75 14.99 -20.78
C PRO A 149 -16.28 14.84 -20.66
N ASP A 150 -16.89 13.81 -21.25
CA ASP A 150 -18.35 13.63 -21.23
C ASP A 150 -18.85 13.23 -19.83
N ASP A 151 -18.03 12.52 -19.05
CA ASP A 151 -18.26 12.25 -17.63
C ASP A 151 -17.31 13.09 -16.76
N PRO A 152 -17.80 14.09 -16.01
CA PRO A 152 -17.00 14.92 -15.13
C PRO A 152 -16.26 14.12 -14.04
N TYR A 153 -16.78 12.96 -13.65
CA TYR A 153 -16.16 12.08 -12.66
C TYR A 153 -15.18 11.07 -13.29
N ASP A 154 -14.90 11.18 -14.59
CA ASP A 154 -14.10 10.25 -15.41
C ASP A 154 -14.40 8.77 -15.15
N ARG A 155 -15.67 8.43 -14.87
CA ARG A 155 -16.07 7.02 -14.85
C ARG A 155 -16.00 6.46 -16.26
N ILE A 156 -15.53 5.23 -16.39
CA ILE A 156 -15.43 4.55 -17.69
C ILE A 156 -16.71 3.75 -17.91
N TRP A 157 -17.52 4.20 -18.86
CA TRP A 157 -18.71 3.50 -19.31
C TRP A 157 -18.41 2.72 -20.59
N THR A 158 -18.51 1.40 -20.52
CA THR A 158 -18.22 0.51 -21.64
C THR A 158 -19.49 0.22 -22.44
N PRO A 159 -19.44 0.23 -23.80
CA PRO A 159 -20.56 -0.23 -24.61
C PRO A 159 -20.99 -1.64 -24.22
N ALA A 160 -22.28 -1.82 -23.96
CA ALA A 160 -22.81 -3.14 -23.70
C ALA A 160 -22.71 -4.01 -24.98
N THR A 161 -22.07 -5.16 -24.88
CA THR A 161 -21.88 -6.12 -26.00
C THR A 161 -22.68 -7.41 -25.77
N GLY A 162 -22.81 -8.24 -26.81
CA GLY A 162 -23.52 -9.53 -26.69
C GLY A 162 -25.06 -9.44 -26.63
N LEU A 163 -25.63 -8.27 -26.89
CA LEU A 163 -27.08 -8.01 -26.82
C LEU A 163 -27.82 -8.48 -28.09
N THR A 164 -27.85 -9.80 -28.29
CA THR A 164 -28.49 -10.39 -29.48
C THR A 164 -30.02 -10.24 -29.40
N GLY A 165 -30.65 -9.81 -30.49
CA GLY A 165 -32.11 -9.69 -30.59
C GLY A 165 -32.69 -8.38 -30.06
N LEU A 166 -31.87 -7.51 -29.46
CA LEU A 166 -32.32 -6.19 -28.99
C LEU A 166 -32.11 -5.12 -30.06
N THR A 167 -33.03 -4.16 -30.09
CA THR A 167 -32.96 -2.99 -30.96
C THR A 167 -32.21 -1.88 -30.24
N LYS A 168 -31.18 -1.34 -30.89
CA LYS A 168 -30.48 -0.12 -30.45
C LYS A 168 -31.32 1.10 -30.83
N LEU A 169 -31.57 1.95 -29.85
CA LEU A 169 -32.32 3.19 -30.00
C LEU A 169 -31.39 4.39 -29.79
N LYS A 170 -31.72 5.50 -30.45
CA LYS A 170 -31.04 6.78 -30.31
C LYS A 170 -32.06 7.81 -29.83
N ASN A 171 -31.64 8.67 -28.90
CA ASN A 171 -32.49 9.73 -28.39
C ASN A 171 -32.67 10.85 -29.43
N ASP A 172 -33.91 11.34 -29.57
CA ASP A 172 -34.30 12.48 -30.41
C ASP A 172 -34.09 13.82 -29.69
N ALA A 173 -33.92 13.80 -28.36
CA ALA A 173 -33.67 14.98 -27.56
C ALA A 173 -32.27 15.55 -27.81
N SER A 174 -32.17 16.87 -27.96
CA SER A 174 -30.88 17.56 -28.07
C SER A 174 -30.09 17.60 -26.77
N THR A 175 -30.77 17.48 -25.63
CA THR A 175 -30.22 17.53 -24.28
C THR A 175 -31.04 16.67 -23.34
N ILE A 176 -30.41 16.02 -22.37
CA ILE A 176 -31.07 15.22 -21.32
C ILE A 176 -30.66 15.78 -19.96
N THR A 177 -31.65 16.13 -19.13
CA THR A 177 -31.39 16.64 -17.77
C THR A 177 -30.98 15.48 -16.86
N VAL A 178 -29.74 15.53 -16.36
CA VAL A 178 -29.17 14.51 -15.46
C VAL A 178 -29.32 14.84 -13.97
N ASP A 179 -29.60 16.11 -13.64
CA ASP A 179 -29.76 16.57 -12.26
C ASP A 179 -30.96 15.93 -11.52
N SER A 180 -31.84 15.22 -12.24
CA SER A 180 -32.92 14.43 -11.64
C SER A 180 -32.45 13.08 -11.08
N THR A 181 -31.18 12.72 -11.29
CA THR A 181 -30.57 11.48 -10.81
C THR A 181 -29.49 11.80 -9.77
N THR A 182 -29.37 10.95 -8.76
CA THR A 182 -28.43 11.13 -7.65
C THR A 182 -26.99 10.96 -8.14
N ASP A 183 -26.77 9.94 -8.97
CA ASP A 183 -25.44 9.51 -9.42
C ASP A 183 -24.98 10.20 -10.71
N LYS A 184 -25.81 11.10 -11.26
CA LYS A 184 -25.48 11.99 -12.37
C LYS A 184 -24.70 11.27 -13.49
N PRO A 185 -25.24 10.20 -14.11
CA PRO A 185 -24.58 9.57 -15.24
C PRO A 185 -24.43 10.61 -16.37
N PRO A 186 -23.37 10.53 -17.19
CA PRO A 186 -23.14 11.51 -18.24
C PRO A 186 -24.25 11.48 -19.29
N GLU A 187 -24.61 12.64 -19.84
CA GLU A 187 -25.67 12.72 -20.86
C GLU A 187 -25.42 11.77 -22.03
N ALA A 188 -24.15 11.62 -22.44
CA ALA A 188 -23.71 10.77 -23.52
C ALA A 188 -24.12 9.29 -23.36
N VAL A 189 -24.28 8.76 -22.14
CA VAL A 189 -24.76 7.37 -21.95
C VAL A 189 -26.29 7.26 -22.02
N LEU A 190 -27.00 8.37 -21.83
CA LEU A 190 -28.47 8.44 -21.93
C LEU A 190 -28.95 8.73 -23.35
N GLN A 191 -28.05 9.13 -24.25
CA GLN A 191 -28.32 9.38 -25.67
C GLN A 191 -28.61 8.11 -26.49
N THR A 192 -28.37 6.93 -25.90
CA THR A 192 -28.69 5.65 -26.50
C THR A 192 -29.36 4.71 -25.50
N ALA A 193 -30.07 3.72 -26.01
CA ALA A 193 -30.63 2.65 -25.21
C ALA A 193 -30.77 1.37 -26.03
N VAL A 194 -31.17 0.30 -25.35
CA VAL A 194 -31.68 -0.91 -26.00
C VAL A 194 -33.07 -1.26 -25.51
N SER A 195 -33.86 -1.86 -26.39
CA SER A 195 -35.21 -2.36 -26.11
C SER A 195 -35.51 -3.57 -27.01
N ASP A 196 -36.47 -4.40 -26.63
CA ASP A 196 -36.97 -5.45 -27.51
C ASP A 196 -37.97 -4.85 -28.52
N SER A 197 -38.05 -5.45 -29.70
CA SER A 197 -39.07 -5.11 -30.70
C SER A 197 -40.47 -5.62 -30.31
N ASP A 198 -40.55 -6.68 -29.50
CA ASP A 198 -41.80 -7.19 -28.97
C ASP A 198 -42.15 -6.49 -27.65
N ALA A 199 -43.26 -5.74 -27.65
CA ALA A 199 -43.74 -5.00 -26.48
C ALA A 199 -44.02 -5.85 -25.24
N SER A 200 -44.25 -7.15 -25.41
CA SER A 200 -44.50 -8.11 -24.33
C SER A 200 -43.23 -8.78 -23.80
N SER A 201 -42.11 -8.66 -24.51
CA SER A 201 -40.85 -9.32 -24.17
C SER A 201 -40.14 -8.61 -23.01
N PRO A 202 -39.67 -9.36 -21.99
CA PRO A 202 -38.86 -8.80 -20.93
C PRO A 202 -37.41 -8.60 -21.36
N LEU A 203 -36.76 -7.54 -20.87
CA LEU A 203 -35.30 -7.43 -20.95
C LEU A 203 -34.69 -8.25 -19.81
N THR A 204 -33.89 -9.26 -20.13
CA THR A 204 -33.34 -10.20 -19.13
C THR A 204 -31.82 -10.16 -19.11
N PHE A 205 -31.27 -9.97 -17.92
CA PHE A 205 -29.84 -9.96 -17.64
C PHE A 205 -29.46 -11.20 -16.82
N THR A 206 -28.58 -12.01 -17.39
CA THR A 206 -28.07 -13.26 -16.79
C THR A 206 -26.55 -13.16 -16.66
N ASN A 207 -25.93 -14.08 -15.89
CA ASN A 207 -24.48 -14.11 -15.67
C ASN A 207 -23.91 -12.78 -15.14
N ILE A 208 -24.70 -12.09 -14.31
CA ILE A 208 -24.35 -10.79 -13.73
C ILE A 208 -23.09 -10.90 -12.86
N THR A 209 -22.92 -12.04 -12.19
CA THR A 209 -21.70 -12.42 -11.47
C THR A 209 -21.27 -13.82 -11.89
N SER A 210 -19.96 -14.06 -11.92
CA SER A 210 -19.37 -15.38 -12.10
C SER A 210 -19.19 -16.15 -10.78
N SER A 211 -19.55 -15.54 -9.65
CA SER A 211 -19.37 -16.10 -8.33
C SER A 211 -20.43 -17.15 -8.00
N THR A 212 -19.99 -18.34 -7.60
CA THR A 212 -20.86 -19.38 -7.03
C THR A 212 -21.07 -19.20 -5.52
N THR A 213 -20.25 -18.37 -4.87
CA THR A 213 -20.42 -17.98 -3.47
C THR A 213 -21.31 -16.74 -3.38
N PRO A 214 -22.26 -16.67 -2.43
CA PRO A 214 -23.08 -15.49 -2.21
C PRO A 214 -22.23 -14.24 -2.02
N THR A 215 -22.60 -13.16 -2.71
CA THR A 215 -21.92 -11.86 -2.62
C THR A 215 -22.95 -10.75 -2.57
N GLU A 216 -22.68 -9.72 -1.79
CA GLU A 216 -23.54 -8.53 -1.75
C GLU A 216 -23.20 -7.59 -2.91
N ILE A 217 -24.22 -7.27 -3.69
CA ILE A 217 -24.11 -6.53 -4.95
C ILE A 217 -25.04 -5.33 -4.92
N TYR A 218 -24.50 -4.15 -5.24
CA TYR A 218 -25.25 -2.92 -5.46
C TYR A 218 -25.39 -2.66 -6.95
N ILE A 219 -26.57 -2.26 -7.39
CA ILE A 219 -26.93 -2.07 -8.80
C ILE A 219 -27.64 -0.75 -8.98
N ASN A 220 -27.21 0.02 -9.97
CA ASN A 220 -27.92 1.18 -10.47
C ASN A 220 -28.36 0.95 -11.91
N LEU A 221 -29.62 1.28 -12.20
CA LEU A 221 -30.19 1.23 -13.54
C LEU A 221 -30.69 2.61 -13.94
N TYR A 222 -30.39 3.02 -15.18
CA TYR A 222 -30.80 4.31 -15.71
C TYR A 222 -31.70 4.14 -16.93
N PHE A 223 -32.83 4.85 -16.89
CA PHE A 223 -33.87 4.78 -17.90
C PHE A 223 -34.24 6.17 -18.39
N THR A 224 -34.27 6.36 -19.70
CA THR A 224 -34.83 7.54 -20.34
C THR A 224 -35.56 7.13 -21.62
N GLU A 225 -36.61 7.84 -21.96
CA GLU A 225 -37.32 7.62 -23.20
C GLU A 225 -36.59 8.30 -24.36
N MET A 226 -36.55 7.62 -25.51
CA MET A 226 -35.76 8.07 -26.66
C MET A 226 -36.50 9.11 -27.51
N SER A 227 -37.81 9.20 -27.37
CA SER A 227 -38.66 10.14 -28.12
C SER A 227 -39.91 10.49 -27.29
N GLU A 228 -40.60 11.56 -27.64
CA GLU A 228 -41.90 11.87 -27.06
C GLU A 228 -42.93 10.81 -27.51
N LEU A 229 -43.57 10.14 -26.54
CA LEU A 229 -44.55 9.08 -26.82
C LEU A 229 -45.87 9.67 -27.31
N ALA A 230 -46.47 9.04 -28.33
CA ALA A 230 -47.83 9.40 -28.73
C ALA A 230 -48.83 9.11 -27.59
N SER A 231 -49.99 9.77 -27.58
CA SER A 231 -51.01 9.55 -26.53
C SER A 231 -51.53 8.12 -26.43
N THR A 232 -51.34 7.30 -27.48
CA THR A 232 -51.69 5.88 -27.53
C THR A 232 -50.56 4.97 -27.06
N GLU A 233 -49.35 5.50 -26.95
CA GLU A 233 -48.16 4.76 -26.58
C GLU A 233 -47.88 4.94 -25.09
N LYS A 234 -47.45 3.86 -24.45
CA LYS A 234 -47.04 3.86 -23.06
C LYS A 234 -45.93 2.85 -22.86
N ARG A 235 -44.83 3.31 -22.27
CA ARG A 235 -43.80 2.42 -21.74
C ARG A 235 -43.91 2.38 -20.22
N SER A 236 -44.19 1.20 -19.69
CA SER A 236 -44.17 0.98 -18.25
C SER A 236 -43.75 -0.45 -17.91
N PHE A 237 -42.84 -0.61 -16.95
CA PHE A 237 -42.29 -1.90 -16.57
C PHE A 237 -41.88 -1.91 -15.09
N LYS A 238 -41.63 -3.11 -14.56
CA LYS A 238 -41.07 -3.30 -13.21
C LYS A 238 -39.75 -4.06 -13.30
N VAL A 239 -38.89 -3.80 -12.33
CA VAL A 239 -37.64 -4.54 -12.12
C VAL A 239 -37.94 -5.75 -11.25
N PHE A 240 -37.46 -6.91 -11.69
CA PHE A 240 -37.55 -8.18 -10.99
C PHE A 240 -36.16 -8.73 -10.70
N VAL A 241 -35.98 -9.26 -9.50
CA VAL A 241 -34.89 -10.18 -9.16
C VAL A 241 -35.53 -11.55 -9.06
N ASP A 242 -35.11 -12.44 -9.96
CA ASP A 242 -35.74 -13.72 -10.22
C ASP A 242 -37.24 -13.53 -10.50
N GLU A 243 -38.11 -14.04 -9.62
CA GLU A 243 -39.57 -13.91 -9.75
C GLU A 243 -40.18 -12.79 -8.89
N THR A 244 -39.35 -12.06 -8.12
CA THR A 244 -39.84 -11.04 -7.19
C THR A 244 -39.70 -9.65 -7.78
N ALA A 245 -40.81 -8.92 -7.89
CA ALA A 245 -40.79 -7.50 -8.26
C ALA A 245 -40.19 -6.69 -7.10
N ILE A 246 -39.10 -5.97 -7.39
CA ILE A 246 -38.40 -5.13 -6.41
C ILE A 246 -38.65 -3.63 -6.61
N SER A 247 -39.29 -3.26 -7.72
CA SER A 247 -39.67 -1.87 -8.01
C SER A 247 -41.18 -1.70 -8.11
N ASP A 248 -41.63 -0.47 -7.89
CA ASP A 248 -42.90 0.00 -8.44
C ASP A 248 -42.85 0.10 -9.97
N ALA A 249 -43.98 0.40 -10.59
CA ALA A 249 -44.04 0.59 -12.03
C ALA A 249 -43.24 1.84 -12.45
N ILE A 250 -42.19 1.63 -13.23
CA ILE A 250 -41.33 2.68 -13.78
C ILE A 250 -41.91 3.10 -15.13
N SER A 251 -41.99 4.40 -15.36
CA SER A 251 -42.31 4.99 -16.67
C SER A 251 -41.21 5.99 -17.01
N PRO A 252 -40.27 5.67 -17.91
CA PRO A 252 -39.15 6.55 -18.23
C PRO A 252 -39.64 7.88 -18.83
N PRO A 253 -39.09 9.02 -18.41
CA PRO A 253 -39.42 10.33 -18.98
C PRO A 253 -38.62 10.61 -20.26
N TYR A 254 -39.13 11.50 -21.11
CA TYR A 254 -38.39 12.09 -22.22
C TYR A 254 -37.66 13.36 -21.74
N GLN A 255 -36.43 13.60 -22.20
CA GLN A 255 -35.54 14.72 -21.83
C GLN A 255 -35.03 14.76 -20.38
N SER A 256 -35.32 13.73 -19.58
CA SER A 256 -34.69 13.48 -18.28
C SER A 256 -34.53 11.97 -18.07
N ALA A 257 -33.98 11.56 -16.92
CA ALA A 257 -33.80 10.15 -16.61
C ALA A 257 -34.36 9.76 -15.23
N VAL A 258 -34.71 8.49 -15.12
CA VAL A 258 -34.99 7.80 -13.87
C VAL A 258 -33.79 6.95 -13.50
N GLU A 259 -33.31 7.12 -12.27
CA GLU A 259 -32.37 6.24 -11.61
C GLU A 259 -33.13 5.28 -10.70
N PHE A 260 -32.78 4.00 -10.75
CA PHE A 260 -33.29 3.00 -9.82
C PHE A 260 -32.13 2.18 -9.27
N ASN A 261 -31.87 2.35 -7.97
CA ASN A 261 -30.81 1.65 -7.25
C ASN A 261 -31.37 0.59 -6.28
N PHE A 262 -30.63 -0.50 -6.09
CA PHE A 262 -30.99 -1.57 -5.16
C PHE A 262 -29.79 -2.47 -4.81
N THR A 263 -29.91 -3.19 -3.69
CA THR A 263 -28.90 -4.15 -3.21
C THR A 263 -29.45 -5.56 -3.17
N ILE A 264 -28.69 -6.52 -3.70
CA ILE A 264 -28.93 -7.96 -3.55
C ILE A 264 -27.88 -8.54 -2.59
N LYS A 265 -28.31 -9.04 -1.42
CA LYS A 265 -27.40 -9.53 -0.37
C LYS A 265 -26.68 -10.82 -0.71
N ASP A 266 -27.40 -11.78 -1.27
CA ASP A 266 -26.92 -13.14 -1.51
C ASP A 266 -26.85 -13.44 -3.02
N MET A 267 -26.27 -12.53 -3.80
CA MET A 267 -26.19 -12.68 -5.25
C MET A 267 -25.25 -13.83 -5.63
N THR A 268 -25.71 -14.67 -6.54
CA THR A 268 -24.94 -15.76 -7.16
C THR A 268 -25.09 -15.72 -8.68
N SER A 269 -24.32 -16.55 -9.39
CA SER A 269 -24.44 -16.67 -10.85
C SER A 269 -25.81 -17.20 -11.34
N ALA A 270 -26.64 -17.73 -10.43
CA ALA A 270 -27.97 -18.25 -10.76
C ALA A 270 -29.06 -17.17 -10.81
N ASN A 271 -28.83 -16.02 -10.16
CA ASN A 271 -29.83 -14.96 -10.11
C ASN A 271 -29.98 -14.26 -11.46
N VAL A 272 -31.22 -13.90 -11.77
CA VAL A 272 -31.61 -13.24 -13.02
C VAL A 272 -32.25 -11.91 -12.69
N ILE A 273 -31.82 -10.84 -13.35
CA ILE A 273 -32.50 -9.55 -13.27
C ILE A 273 -33.31 -9.38 -14.55
N SER A 274 -34.58 -9.01 -14.42
CA SER A 274 -35.41 -8.74 -15.60
C SER A 274 -36.24 -7.47 -15.45
N LEU A 275 -36.38 -6.75 -16.55
CA LEU A 275 -37.36 -5.68 -16.70
C LEU A 275 -38.55 -6.31 -17.40
N ARG A 276 -39.72 -6.31 -16.75
CA ARG A 276 -40.92 -6.94 -17.29
C ARG A 276 -42.01 -5.89 -17.53
N PRO A 277 -42.63 -5.82 -18.73
CA PRO A 277 -43.65 -4.82 -19.03
C PRO A 277 -44.88 -5.00 -18.12
N THR A 278 -45.52 -3.89 -17.74
CA THR A 278 -46.81 -3.93 -17.06
C THR A 278 -47.93 -4.25 -18.04
N SER A 279 -49.09 -4.70 -17.53
CA SER A 279 -50.25 -5.06 -18.37
C SER A 279 -50.82 -3.91 -19.22
N ASN A 280 -50.49 -2.65 -18.89
CA ASN A 280 -50.91 -1.46 -19.63
C ASN A 280 -49.79 -0.85 -20.48
N SER A 281 -48.63 -1.50 -20.57
CA SER A 281 -47.55 -1.06 -21.45
C SER A 281 -47.87 -1.46 -22.88
N THR A 282 -47.67 -0.55 -23.83
CA THR A 282 -47.74 -0.83 -25.27
C THR A 282 -46.37 -0.93 -25.91
N LEU A 283 -45.31 -0.59 -25.16
CA LEU A 283 -43.91 -0.66 -25.57
C LEU A 283 -43.13 -1.57 -24.62
N ALA A 284 -42.08 -2.20 -25.14
CA ALA A 284 -41.22 -3.09 -24.36
C ALA A 284 -40.47 -2.32 -23.25
N PRO A 285 -39.82 -2.97 -22.29
CA PRO A 285 -38.89 -2.29 -21.40
C PRO A 285 -37.70 -1.69 -22.17
N ILE A 286 -37.07 -0.65 -21.60
CA ILE A 286 -35.92 0.04 -22.18
C ILE A 286 -34.84 0.20 -21.11
N ILE A 287 -33.57 0.24 -21.50
CA ILE A 287 -32.44 0.54 -20.61
C ILE A 287 -31.38 1.35 -21.34
N SER A 288 -30.87 2.39 -20.68
CA SER A 288 -29.82 3.28 -21.22
C SER A 288 -28.45 2.99 -20.62
N ALA A 289 -28.38 2.80 -19.30
CA ALA A 289 -27.12 2.55 -18.62
C ALA A 289 -27.31 1.71 -17.36
N SER A 290 -26.23 1.07 -16.89
CA SER A 290 -26.21 0.39 -15.59
C SER A 290 -24.85 0.43 -14.93
N GLU A 291 -24.83 0.41 -13.61
CA GLU A 291 -23.62 0.21 -12.80
C GLU A 291 -23.80 -0.98 -11.86
N LEU A 292 -22.75 -1.78 -11.71
CA LEU A 292 -22.73 -2.97 -10.88
C LEU A 292 -21.51 -2.94 -9.98
N PHE A 293 -21.71 -3.09 -8.67
CA PHE A 293 -20.65 -3.07 -7.68
C PHE A 293 -20.75 -4.26 -6.74
N ARG A 294 -19.61 -4.83 -6.33
CA ARG A 294 -19.53 -5.66 -5.13
C ARG A 294 -19.35 -4.76 -3.92
N ILE A 295 -20.17 -4.94 -2.89
CA ILE A 295 -19.98 -4.23 -1.62
C ILE A 295 -18.90 -4.95 -0.78
N SER A 296 -18.02 -4.20 -0.14
CA SER A 296 -17.07 -4.74 0.82
C SER A 296 -17.76 -5.16 2.11
N ASP A 297 -17.05 -5.95 2.92
CA ASP A 297 -17.33 -6.04 4.35
C ASP A 297 -17.08 -4.66 5.02
N PRO A 298 -17.58 -4.42 6.25
CA PRO A 298 -17.27 -3.20 6.98
C PRO A 298 -15.76 -2.97 7.08
N LEU A 299 -15.34 -1.73 6.85
CA LEU A 299 -13.93 -1.34 6.84
C LEU A 299 -13.34 -1.43 8.25
N ASN A 300 -12.14 -1.98 8.34
CA ASN A 300 -11.36 -2.03 9.57
C ASN A 300 -11.02 -0.62 10.05
N LYS A 301 -10.98 -0.44 11.38
CA LYS A 301 -10.45 0.77 12.00
C LYS A 301 -8.93 0.76 11.87
N THR A 302 -8.36 1.86 11.42
CA THR A 302 -6.90 2.02 11.25
C THR A 302 -6.14 1.91 12.57
N THR A 303 -4.85 1.59 12.50
CA THR A 303 -3.95 1.58 13.66
C THR A 303 -4.07 2.87 14.46
N TYR A 304 -3.95 2.79 15.78
CA TYR A 304 -3.98 3.96 16.64
C TYR A 304 -2.98 5.03 16.20
N SER A 305 -3.44 6.28 16.10
CA SER A 305 -2.66 7.38 15.52
C SER A 305 -1.38 7.68 16.29
N ASN A 306 -1.40 7.59 17.62
CA ASN A 306 -0.19 7.75 18.43
C ASN A 306 0.86 6.68 18.12
N ASP A 307 0.44 5.45 17.82
CA ASP A 307 1.38 4.41 17.39
C ASP A 307 1.94 4.73 16.01
N VAL A 308 1.09 5.14 15.07
CA VAL A 308 1.52 5.55 13.72
C VAL A 308 2.51 6.72 13.79
N ASP A 309 2.19 7.77 14.55
CA ASP A 309 3.01 8.97 14.72
C ASP A 309 4.37 8.63 15.34
N ALA A 310 4.40 7.76 16.35
CA ALA A 310 5.65 7.29 16.97
C ALA A 310 6.52 6.51 15.98
N LEU A 311 5.92 5.65 15.15
CA LEU A 311 6.65 4.93 14.11
C LEU A 311 7.15 5.86 13.00
N VAL A 312 6.38 6.86 12.59
CA VAL A 312 6.83 7.90 11.63
C VAL A 312 8.02 8.67 12.18
N ASN A 313 8.01 8.99 13.48
CA ASN A 313 9.14 9.64 14.15
C ASN A 313 10.41 8.76 14.16
N LEU A 314 10.24 7.45 14.31
CA LEU A 314 11.31 6.45 14.24
C LEU A 314 11.88 6.35 12.82
N GLN A 315 11.01 6.31 11.80
CA GLN A 315 11.40 6.27 10.39
C GLN A 315 12.23 7.49 9.97
N ARG A 316 11.89 8.68 10.48
CA ARG A 316 12.61 9.92 10.20
C ARG A 316 14.02 9.99 10.81
N GLN A 317 14.31 9.15 11.80
CA GLN A 317 15.61 9.11 12.48
C GLN A 317 16.44 7.88 12.07
N ILE A 318 15.82 6.89 11.44
CA ILE A 318 16.46 5.68 10.94
C ILE A 318 16.07 5.53 9.47
N ASP A 319 16.81 6.20 8.58
CA ASP A 319 16.46 6.40 7.16
C ASP A 319 16.02 5.13 6.40
N VAL A 320 16.65 3.99 6.70
CA VAL A 320 16.32 2.70 6.08
C VAL A 320 14.87 2.26 6.35
N LEU A 321 14.26 2.69 7.47
CA LEU A 321 12.87 2.40 7.82
C LEU A 321 11.86 3.24 7.01
N GLY A 322 12.29 4.28 6.30
CA GLY A 322 11.44 5.11 5.44
C GLY A 322 10.89 4.40 4.20
N ALA A 323 11.27 3.14 3.97
CA ALA A 323 10.75 2.31 2.90
C ALA A 323 9.31 1.81 3.15
N TRP A 324 8.94 1.61 4.42
CA TRP A 324 7.62 1.10 4.83
C TRP A 324 6.60 2.23 4.87
N THR A 325 5.48 2.05 4.16
CA THR A 325 4.41 3.05 4.02
C THR A 325 3.04 2.43 4.27
N GLY A 326 2.01 3.27 4.38
CA GLY A 326 0.64 2.89 4.73
C GLY A 326 0.48 2.42 6.18
N ASP A 327 -0.67 1.84 6.50
CA ASP A 327 -0.96 1.39 7.88
C ASP A 327 0.05 0.31 8.36
N PRO A 328 0.68 0.48 9.54
CA PRO A 328 1.74 -0.43 10.00
C PRO A 328 1.24 -1.82 10.40
N CYS A 329 -0.03 -1.95 10.81
CA CYS A 329 -0.61 -3.21 11.27
C CYS A 329 -1.61 -3.83 10.30
N LEU A 330 -2.13 -3.07 9.34
CA LEU A 330 -3.22 -3.51 8.48
C LEU A 330 -2.82 -3.67 7.00
N PRO A 331 -3.38 -4.67 6.32
CA PRO A 331 -4.11 -5.82 6.89
C PRO A 331 -3.17 -6.67 7.75
N ALA A 332 -3.69 -7.40 8.73
CA ALA A 332 -2.87 -8.15 9.71
C ALA A 332 -1.84 -9.12 9.09
N LEU A 333 -2.10 -9.64 7.89
CA LEU A 333 -1.17 -10.51 7.16
C LEU A 333 0.00 -9.77 6.48
N TYR A 334 -0.08 -8.45 6.40
CA TYR A 334 0.85 -7.56 5.70
C TYR A 334 1.22 -6.35 6.57
N ASN A 335 1.30 -6.55 7.88
CA ASN A 335 1.94 -5.59 8.78
C ASN A 335 3.39 -5.34 8.36
N TRP A 336 3.99 -4.25 8.85
CA TRP A 336 5.41 -4.01 8.63
C TRP A 336 6.24 -5.11 9.27
N GLU A 337 7.26 -5.60 8.57
CA GLU A 337 7.97 -6.84 8.96
C GLU A 337 8.67 -6.73 10.33
N TRP A 338 9.05 -5.52 10.74
CA TRP A 338 9.69 -5.21 12.01
C TRP A 338 8.69 -4.79 13.11
N VAL A 339 7.38 -4.85 12.85
CA VAL A 339 6.32 -4.44 13.77
C VAL A 339 5.38 -5.62 14.07
N GLY A 340 5.26 -5.98 15.34
CA GLY A 340 4.19 -6.86 15.82
C GLY A 340 2.99 -6.05 16.29
N CYS A 341 1.78 -6.54 16.01
CA CYS A 341 0.54 -5.84 16.31
C CYS A 341 -0.43 -6.69 17.12
N SER A 342 -1.32 -6.04 17.86
CA SER A 342 -2.47 -6.69 18.47
C SER A 342 -3.51 -7.10 17.42
N SER A 343 -4.37 -8.05 17.77
CA SER A 343 -5.46 -8.56 16.94
C SER A 343 -6.80 -7.88 17.20
N ASP A 344 -6.79 -6.74 17.89
CA ASP A 344 -8.01 -5.98 18.19
C ASP A 344 -8.58 -5.35 16.91
N GLU A 345 -9.87 -4.98 16.93
CA GLU A 345 -10.53 -4.29 15.81
C GLU A 345 -9.78 -3.02 15.38
N LYS A 346 -9.21 -2.31 16.37
CA LYS A 346 -8.29 -1.21 16.16
C LYS A 346 -6.91 -1.62 16.70
N PRO A 347 -5.95 -2.00 15.84
CA PRO A 347 -4.72 -2.62 16.29
C PRO A 347 -3.79 -1.62 16.99
N ARG A 348 -3.02 -2.13 17.96
CA ARG A 348 -1.90 -1.45 18.62
C ARG A 348 -0.58 -2.11 18.25
N VAL A 349 0.51 -1.36 18.30
CA VAL A 349 1.87 -1.88 18.16
C VAL A 349 2.31 -2.53 19.48
N THR A 350 2.62 -3.83 19.43
CA THR A 350 2.96 -4.64 20.61
C THR A 350 4.39 -5.17 20.59
N SER A 351 5.04 -5.16 19.43
CA SER A 351 6.43 -5.59 19.29
C SER A 351 7.19 -4.73 18.29
N LEU A 352 8.45 -4.44 18.59
CA LEU A 352 9.43 -3.93 17.62
C LEU A 352 10.59 -4.92 17.50
N ASP A 353 10.92 -5.31 16.27
CA ASP A 353 12.11 -6.09 15.95
C ASP A 353 12.98 -5.30 14.97
N LEU A 354 13.95 -4.59 15.53
CA LEU A 354 14.96 -3.83 14.81
C LEU A 354 16.34 -4.45 15.05
N SER A 355 16.39 -5.77 15.24
CA SER A 355 17.65 -6.48 15.44
C SER A 355 18.45 -6.60 14.14
N GLU A 356 19.77 -6.68 14.26
CA GLU A 356 20.70 -6.97 13.16
C GLU A 356 20.60 -6.00 11.95
N GLY A 357 20.08 -4.79 12.16
CA GLY A 357 19.82 -3.82 11.08
C GLY A 357 21.01 -2.93 10.72
N GLY A 358 22.11 -3.01 11.49
CA GLY A 358 23.25 -2.11 11.34
C GLY A 358 22.92 -0.66 11.70
N PHE A 359 21.91 -0.45 12.54
CA PHE A 359 21.49 0.88 12.98
C PHE A 359 22.54 1.49 13.91
N SER A 360 22.69 2.82 13.89
CA SER A 360 23.68 3.52 14.71
C SER A 360 23.17 4.85 15.24
N GLY A 361 23.94 5.46 16.16
CA GLY A 361 23.58 6.75 16.76
C GLY A 361 22.78 6.60 18.05
N ILE A 362 22.11 7.68 18.48
CA ILE A 362 21.30 7.70 19.71
C ILE A 362 19.91 7.15 19.38
N LEU A 363 19.38 6.31 20.27
CA LEU A 363 18.05 5.75 20.10
C LEU A 363 16.98 6.86 20.15
N PRO A 364 16.09 6.97 19.15
CA PRO A 364 15.02 7.95 19.12
C PRO A 364 13.93 7.65 20.15
N ASP A 365 13.15 8.68 20.50
CA ASP A 365 11.99 8.54 21.38
C ASP A 365 10.81 7.92 20.62
N PHE A 366 10.28 6.82 21.16
CA PHE A 366 9.05 6.16 20.72
C PHE A 366 8.20 5.73 21.93
N SER A 367 8.27 6.50 23.01
CA SER A 367 7.56 6.25 24.28
C SER A 367 6.03 6.26 24.16
N ASP A 368 5.48 6.85 23.10
CA ASP A 368 4.05 6.85 22.79
C ASP A 368 3.50 5.46 22.37
N LEU A 369 4.39 4.50 22.06
CA LEU A 369 4.05 3.09 21.81
C LEU A 369 3.74 2.34 23.13
N ASP A 370 2.76 2.83 23.88
CA ASP A 370 2.48 2.37 25.26
C ASP A 370 1.95 0.92 25.37
N ALA A 371 1.61 0.30 24.25
CA ALA A 371 1.17 -1.09 24.15
C ALA A 371 2.33 -2.08 23.94
N LEU A 372 3.58 -1.61 23.84
CA LEU A 372 4.74 -2.48 23.63
C LEU A 372 4.90 -3.52 24.73
N GLU A 373 5.03 -4.77 24.30
CA GLU A 373 5.34 -5.92 25.14
C GLU A 373 6.76 -6.43 24.89
N LYS A 374 7.28 -6.25 23.67
CA LYS A 374 8.58 -6.77 23.23
C LYS A 374 9.33 -5.74 22.41
N ILE A 375 10.60 -5.56 22.73
CA ILE A 375 11.49 -4.70 21.97
C ILE A 375 12.81 -5.44 21.79
N ASP A 376 13.19 -5.68 20.54
CA ASP A 376 14.47 -6.27 20.18
C ASP A 376 15.28 -5.30 19.31
N LEU A 377 16.41 -4.83 19.85
CA LEU A 377 17.35 -3.92 19.20
C LEU A 377 18.76 -4.53 19.10
N HIS A 378 18.91 -5.85 19.34
CA HIS A 378 20.23 -6.44 19.49
C HIS A 378 21.07 -6.40 18.22
N ASN A 379 22.40 -6.48 18.39
CA ASN A 379 23.37 -6.57 17.30
C ASN A 379 23.26 -5.38 16.32
N ASN A 380 23.32 -4.18 16.90
CA ASN A 380 23.36 -2.91 16.19
C ASN A 380 24.54 -2.08 16.75
N SER A 381 24.64 -0.82 16.34
CA SER A 381 25.62 0.16 16.81
C SER A 381 24.95 1.36 17.48
N PHE A 382 23.81 1.13 18.17
CA PHE A 382 23.18 2.17 18.96
C PHE A 382 24.08 2.56 20.13
N SER A 383 24.16 3.84 20.41
CA SER A 383 25.11 4.45 21.35
C SER A 383 24.42 5.48 22.26
N GLY A 384 25.17 6.03 23.21
CA GLY A 384 24.63 6.94 24.22
C GLY A 384 24.10 6.20 25.45
N LEU A 385 23.20 6.85 26.21
CA LEU A 385 22.58 6.26 27.40
C LEU A 385 21.38 5.39 27.00
N ILE A 386 21.09 4.34 27.77
CA ILE A 386 19.80 3.64 27.67
C ILE A 386 18.69 4.60 28.12
N PRO A 387 17.70 4.93 27.28
CA PRO A 387 16.63 5.86 27.65
C PRO A 387 15.76 5.39 28.82
N GLU A 388 15.42 6.30 29.73
CA GLU A 388 14.57 6.02 30.90
C GLU A 388 13.14 5.61 30.51
N PHE A 389 12.64 6.04 29.35
CA PHE A 389 11.27 5.74 28.91
C PHE A 389 11.02 4.24 28.77
N PHE A 390 12.05 3.42 28.53
CA PHE A 390 11.89 1.97 28.49
C PHE A 390 11.31 1.40 29.79
N GLY A 391 11.66 2.00 30.92
CA GLY A 391 11.13 1.61 32.22
C GLY A 391 9.70 2.06 32.49
N ASN A 392 9.15 2.94 31.64
CA ASN A 392 7.81 3.49 31.76
C ASN A 392 6.77 2.74 30.90
N PHE A 393 7.19 1.85 30.00
CA PHE A 393 6.26 1.04 29.22
C PHE A 393 5.46 0.10 30.16
N PRO A 394 4.12 0.23 30.23
CA PRO A 394 3.33 -0.47 31.23
C PRO A 394 3.24 -1.98 30.99
N ASN A 395 3.41 -2.41 29.75
CA ASN A 395 3.20 -3.80 29.31
C ASN A 395 4.49 -4.52 28.89
N LEU A 396 5.66 -3.87 29.01
CA LEU A 396 6.93 -4.42 28.52
C LEU A 396 7.36 -5.66 29.30
N LYS A 397 7.57 -6.75 28.57
CA LYS A 397 7.95 -8.08 29.08
C LYS A 397 9.34 -8.47 28.63
N GLU A 398 9.76 -8.06 27.43
CA GLU A 398 11.06 -8.40 26.86
C GLU A 398 11.73 -7.15 26.28
N LEU A 399 12.97 -6.89 26.71
CA LEU A 399 13.81 -5.81 26.18
C LEU A 399 15.20 -6.37 25.92
N ASN A 400 15.56 -6.48 24.65
CA ASN A 400 16.86 -6.96 24.21
C ASN A 400 17.67 -5.81 23.60
N LEU A 401 18.69 -5.37 24.31
CA LEU A 401 19.64 -4.31 23.92
C LEU A 401 21.04 -4.87 23.70
N ALA A 402 21.18 -6.20 23.62
CA ALA A 402 22.47 -6.85 23.58
C ALA A 402 23.30 -6.43 22.36
N ASP A 403 24.63 -6.52 22.47
CA ASP A 403 25.57 -6.28 21.36
C ASP A 403 25.31 -4.94 20.67
N ASN A 404 25.42 -3.86 21.45
CA ASN A 404 25.34 -2.46 21.01
C ASN A 404 26.47 -1.65 21.67
N ASP A 405 26.51 -0.34 21.43
CA ASP A 405 27.48 0.61 21.98
C ASP A 405 26.87 1.50 23.10
N PHE A 406 25.82 1.03 23.79
CA PHE A 406 25.25 1.78 24.92
C PHE A 406 26.28 1.95 26.05
N SER A 407 26.15 3.07 26.75
CA SER A 407 27.09 3.52 27.76
C SER A 407 26.39 4.10 28.99
N GLY A 408 27.12 4.21 30.10
CA GLY A 408 26.61 4.82 31.31
C GLY A 408 25.75 3.86 32.17
N PRO A 409 25.00 4.41 33.14
CA PRO A 409 24.20 3.61 34.07
C PRO A 409 22.98 2.99 33.37
N ILE A 410 22.67 1.75 33.73
CA ILE A 410 21.39 1.15 33.36
C ILE A 410 20.28 1.80 34.23
N PRO A 411 19.18 2.30 33.63
CA PRO A 411 18.03 2.84 34.35
C PRO A 411 17.53 1.94 35.48
N SER A 412 17.33 2.53 36.67
CA SER A 412 16.85 1.78 37.83
C SER A 412 15.43 1.24 37.66
N SER A 413 14.63 1.90 36.83
CA SER A 413 13.31 1.47 36.39
C SER A 413 13.36 0.12 35.66
N LEU A 414 14.43 -0.16 34.91
CA LEU A 414 14.65 -1.43 34.21
C LEU A 414 15.19 -2.51 35.14
N ILE A 415 16.24 -2.21 35.92
CA ILE A 415 16.87 -3.20 36.82
C ILE A 415 15.88 -3.70 37.88
N ASN A 416 15.05 -2.81 38.42
CA ASN A 416 14.12 -3.16 39.48
C ASN A 416 12.84 -3.85 38.98
N ASN A 417 12.62 -3.87 37.66
CA ASN A 417 11.45 -4.52 37.08
C ASN A 417 11.64 -6.05 36.98
N LYS A 418 11.18 -6.77 38.00
CA LYS A 418 11.27 -8.24 38.08
C LYS A 418 10.44 -8.99 37.04
N LYS A 419 9.52 -8.31 36.34
CA LYS A 419 8.69 -8.92 35.29
C LYS A 419 9.32 -8.77 33.91
N LEU A 420 10.34 -7.93 33.77
CA LEU A 420 11.03 -7.66 32.53
C LEU A 420 12.17 -8.66 32.33
N LYS A 421 12.19 -9.32 31.17
CA LYS A 421 13.35 -10.02 30.65
C LYS A 421 14.24 -9.01 29.95
N LEU A 422 15.23 -8.50 30.67
CA LEU A 422 16.22 -7.53 30.18
C LEU A 422 17.51 -8.24 29.76
N ASP A 423 17.95 -7.99 28.53
CA ASP A 423 19.30 -8.32 28.08
C ASP A 423 20.04 -7.05 27.64
N VAL A 424 21.21 -6.83 28.22
CA VAL A 424 22.11 -5.69 27.95
C VAL A 424 23.54 -6.17 27.73
N SER A 425 23.73 -7.48 27.52
CA SER A 425 25.05 -8.09 27.32
C SER A 425 25.72 -7.51 26.07
N GLY A 426 27.06 -7.63 25.96
CA GLY A 426 27.77 -7.13 24.78
C GLY A 426 27.89 -5.60 24.67
N ASN A 427 27.41 -4.82 25.65
CA ASN A 427 27.61 -3.37 25.72
C ASN A 427 28.78 -3.03 26.67
N PRO A 428 30.00 -2.73 26.18
CA PRO A 428 31.21 -2.69 27.01
C PRO A 428 31.26 -1.50 27.99
N ASN A 429 30.48 -0.44 27.73
CA ASN A 429 30.53 0.81 28.49
C ASN A 429 29.36 0.99 29.47
N LEU A 430 28.53 -0.04 29.66
CA LEU A 430 27.44 -0.01 30.64
C LEU A 430 27.95 -0.30 32.06
N CYS A 431 27.34 0.36 33.04
CA CYS A 431 27.57 0.10 34.46
C CYS A 431 26.24 -0.23 35.17
N GLN A 432 26.29 -1.12 36.16
CA GLN A 432 25.09 -1.59 36.87
C GLN A 432 24.45 -0.50 37.76
N SER A 433 25.18 0.55 38.11
CA SER A 433 24.65 1.67 38.87
C SER A 433 25.49 2.95 38.67
N ASN A 434 24.92 4.11 38.98
CA ASN A 434 25.64 5.39 38.99
C ASN A 434 26.94 5.38 39.83
N LYS A 435 27.01 4.52 40.86
CA LYS A 435 28.22 4.38 41.69
C LYS A 435 29.34 3.61 40.98
N ASP A 436 28.99 2.68 40.09
CA ASP A 436 29.94 1.87 39.33
C ASP A 436 30.49 2.61 38.11
N CYS A 437 29.75 3.58 37.58
CA CYS A 437 30.24 4.47 36.52
C CYS A 437 31.23 5.55 37.02
N ALA A 438 31.24 5.85 38.32
CA ALA A 438 32.13 6.86 38.89
C ALA A 438 33.58 6.35 39.12
N THR A 439 33.79 5.03 39.13
CA THR A 439 35.10 4.40 39.39
C THR A 439 35.94 4.15 38.14
N SER A 440 35.38 4.29 36.94
CA SER A 440 36.11 4.09 35.66
C SER A 440 36.87 5.31 35.16
N SER A 441 36.71 6.48 35.79
CA SER A 441 37.34 7.74 35.38
C SER A 441 38.57 8.15 36.22
N SER A 442 39.07 7.29 37.11
CA SER A 442 40.24 7.62 37.94
C SER A 442 41.22 6.45 38.12
N THR A 443 42.07 6.16 37.12
CA THR A 443 43.44 5.69 37.40
C THR A 443 44.36 5.81 36.18
N SER A 444 45.31 6.76 36.24
CA SER A 444 46.74 6.46 36.11
C SER A 444 47.58 7.75 36.17
N TYR A 445 48.26 7.95 37.30
CA TYR A 445 49.70 8.24 37.32
C TYR A 445 50.24 7.69 38.63
N SER A 446 51.04 6.64 38.51
CA SER A 446 51.72 5.98 39.62
C SER A 446 52.94 6.77 40.06
N SER A 447 53.23 6.74 41.35
CA SER A 447 54.62 6.67 41.83
C SER A 447 54.65 5.76 43.05
N GLY A 448 55.44 4.69 42.96
CA GLY A 448 55.51 3.64 43.97
C GLY A 448 56.38 3.97 45.17
N ALA A 449 56.28 3.11 46.19
CA ALA A 449 57.36 2.77 47.10
C ALA A 449 57.02 1.44 47.78
N SER A 450 58.00 0.54 47.79
CA SER A 450 57.98 -0.76 48.47
C SER A 450 58.17 -0.63 49.97
N SER A 451 57.53 -1.50 50.77
CA SER A 451 58.12 -2.02 52.01
C SER A 451 57.45 -3.32 52.44
N ASP A 452 58.30 -4.31 52.72
CA ASP A 452 57.99 -5.60 53.31
C ASP A 452 57.17 -5.51 54.61
N SER A 453 56.29 -6.48 54.84
CA SER A 453 56.25 -7.19 56.13
C SER A 453 55.43 -8.48 56.04
N VAL A 454 56.01 -9.51 56.65
CA VAL A 454 55.50 -10.87 56.83
C VAL A 454 54.42 -10.90 57.91
N THR A 455 53.32 -11.63 57.70
CA THR A 455 52.72 -12.46 58.77
C THR A 455 51.83 -13.56 58.18
N ASP A 456 52.06 -14.76 58.70
CA ASP A 456 51.46 -16.04 58.36
C ASP A 456 50.28 -16.36 59.30
N GLN A 457 49.10 -16.71 58.77
CA GLN A 457 48.10 -17.53 59.46
C GLN A 457 47.30 -18.44 58.50
N LYS A 458 47.83 -19.65 58.32
CA LYS A 458 47.18 -21.00 58.39
C LYS A 458 45.67 -21.22 58.08
N LYS A 459 45.50 -22.27 57.24
CA LYS A 459 44.44 -23.34 57.14
C LYS A 459 43.21 -22.99 56.28
N LYS A 460 42.70 -23.83 55.35
CA LYS A 460 42.71 -25.31 55.19
C LYS A 460 42.41 -25.71 53.72
N LYS A 461 43.03 -26.81 53.26
CA LYS A 461 42.99 -27.42 51.91
C LYS A 461 41.63 -27.98 51.46
N LYS A 462 41.37 -27.97 50.13
CA LYS A 462 40.90 -29.14 49.37
C LYS A 462 41.50 -29.13 47.94
N LYS A 463 41.95 -30.31 47.49
CA LYS A 463 42.59 -30.60 46.18
C LYS A 463 41.54 -30.81 45.09
N SER A 464 41.83 -30.45 43.85
CA SER A 464 41.40 -31.22 42.67
C SER A 464 42.49 -31.21 41.59
N HIS A 465 42.60 -32.33 40.88
CA HIS A 465 43.60 -32.63 39.87
C HIS A 465 43.44 -31.78 38.60
N VAL A 466 44.54 -31.23 38.10
CA VAL A 466 44.69 -30.88 36.68
C VAL A 466 45.09 -32.16 35.96
N GLY A 467 44.16 -32.70 35.17
CA GLY A 467 44.39 -33.73 34.18
C GLY A 467 44.43 -33.11 32.80
N VAL A 468 45.56 -33.27 32.11
CA VAL A 468 45.81 -32.91 30.72
C VAL A 468 44.84 -33.66 29.80
N ILE A 469 44.06 -32.95 28.99
CA ILE A 469 43.57 -33.42 27.68
C ILE A 469 43.80 -32.29 26.67
N VAL A 470 45.07 -32.07 26.34
CA VAL A 470 45.49 -31.47 25.07
C VAL A 470 45.61 -32.65 24.12
N GLY A 471 44.71 -32.79 23.15
CA GLY A 471 44.81 -33.90 22.21
C GLY A 471 43.80 -33.97 21.06
N THR A 472 42.61 -33.37 21.16
CA THR A 472 41.60 -33.54 20.10
C THR A 472 40.82 -32.29 19.69
N VAL A 473 40.92 -31.18 20.44
CA VAL A 473 40.12 -29.96 20.14
C VAL A 473 40.81 -29.04 19.13
N VAL A 474 42.15 -29.01 19.09
CA VAL A 474 42.91 -28.15 18.17
C VAL A 474 42.79 -28.57 16.68
N PRO A 475 42.79 -29.87 16.31
CA PRO A 475 42.64 -30.26 14.92
C PRO A 475 41.24 -30.00 14.38
N VAL A 476 40.19 -30.18 15.19
CA VAL A 476 38.79 -30.00 14.76
C VAL A 476 38.47 -28.51 14.55
N PHE A 477 38.99 -27.62 15.40
CA PHE A 477 38.80 -26.18 15.23
C PHE A 477 39.51 -25.66 13.97
N MET A 478 40.73 -26.11 13.68
CA MET A 478 41.41 -25.73 12.44
C MET A 478 40.73 -26.30 11.19
N VAL A 479 40.24 -27.55 11.23
CA VAL A 479 39.51 -28.13 10.09
C VAL A 479 38.20 -27.39 9.83
N PHE A 480 37.48 -26.97 10.88
CA PHE A 480 36.27 -26.15 10.75
C PHE A 480 36.58 -24.80 10.05
N TRP A 481 37.61 -24.08 10.48
CA TRP A 481 37.98 -22.80 9.85
C TRP A 481 38.53 -22.96 8.42
N VAL A 482 39.20 -24.07 8.11
CA VAL A 482 39.62 -24.38 6.73
C VAL A 482 38.41 -24.70 5.84
N VAL A 483 37.43 -25.45 6.33
CA VAL A 483 36.18 -25.73 5.58
C VAL A 483 35.38 -24.45 5.38
N VAL A 484 35.23 -23.60 6.41
CA VAL A 484 34.59 -22.29 6.29
C VAL A 484 35.35 -21.40 5.30
N GLY A 485 36.68 -21.36 5.36
CA GLY A 485 37.52 -20.63 4.40
C GLY A 485 37.35 -21.12 2.96
N LEU A 486 37.26 -22.43 2.73
CA LEU A 486 37.02 -23.03 1.41
C LEU A 486 35.59 -22.74 0.90
N ILE A 487 34.59 -22.75 1.78
CA ILE A 487 33.21 -22.39 1.43
C ILE A 487 33.15 -20.91 1.02
N VAL A 488 33.72 -20.01 1.82
CA VAL A 488 33.79 -18.56 1.52
C VAL A 488 34.58 -18.33 0.23
N TYR A 489 35.72 -19.00 0.03
CA TYR A 489 36.50 -18.90 -1.20
C TYR A 489 35.74 -19.40 -2.43
N SER A 490 34.98 -20.50 -2.31
CA SER A 490 34.14 -21.02 -3.40
C SER A 490 32.97 -20.09 -3.73
N GLN A 491 32.37 -19.44 -2.73
CA GLN A 491 31.31 -18.46 -2.92
C GLN A 491 31.85 -17.15 -3.52
N GLN A 492 33.03 -16.70 -3.09
CA GLN A 492 33.71 -15.55 -3.71
C GLN A 492 34.12 -15.84 -5.16
N LYS A 493 34.59 -17.06 -5.48
CA LYS A 493 34.91 -17.47 -6.85
C LYS A 493 33.68 -17.59 -7.74
N LYS A 494 32.53 -18.07 -7.21
CA LYS A 494 31.23 -18.03 -7.92
C LYS A 494 30.75 -16.60 -8.17
N ARG A 495 30.92 -15.69 -7.20
CA ARG A 495 30.62 -14.25 -7.35
C ARG A 495 31.58 -13.55 -8.34
N ALA A 496 32.85 -13.95 -8.39
CA ALA A 496 33.83 -13.44 -9.35
C ALA A 496 33.59 -13.96 -10.78
N ALA A 497 33.16 -15.22 -10.94
CA ALA A 497 32.77 -15.77 -12.24
C ALA A 497 31.48 -15.14 -12.80
N LEU A 498 30.56 -14.70 -11.94
CA LEU A 498 29.38 -13.91 -12.32
C LEU A 498 29.73 -12.44 -12.66
N LYS A 499 30.83 -11.89 -12.14
CA LYS A 499 31.31 -10.53 -12.46
C LYS A 499 32.22 -10.46 -13.70
N ALA A 500 32.76 -11.58 -14.18
CA ALA A 500 33.67 -11.61 -15.32
C ALA A 500 32.99 -11.72 -16.71
N GLY A 501 31.65 -11.72 -16.77
CA GLY A 501 30.88 -11.82 -18.03
C GLY A 501 30.37 -10.49 -18.61
N GLY A 502 30.68 -9.34 -18.00
CA GLY A 502 30.19 -8.03 -18.44
C GLY A 502 31.28 -7.16 -19.05
N VAL A 503 31.05 -6.70 -20.28
CA VAL A 503 31.89 -5.81 -21.08
C VAL A 503 32.24 -4.52 -20.34
N THR A 504 33.51 -4.10 -20.45
CA THR A 504 34.12 -2.93 -19.82
C THR A 504 33.68 -1.61 -20.45
N HIS A 505 33.23 -0.65 -19.64
CA HIS A 505 33.53 0.78 -19.83
C HIS A 505 33.68 1.44 -18.44
N GLY A 506 34.81 2.12 -18.24
CA GLY A 506 35.22 2.69 -16.95
C GLY A 506 34.53 4.01 -16.62
N ALA A 507 34.33 4.25 -15.33
CA ALA A 507 33.99 5.56 -14.76
C ALA A 507 34.91 5.84 -13.55
N PRO A 508 35.32 7.10 -13.32
CA PRO A 508 36.23 7.47 -12.23
C PRO A 508 35.51 7.69 -10.89
N ASN A 509 36.26 7.51 -9.80
CA ASN A 509 35.89 7.78 -8.41
C ASN A 509 35.60 9.27 -8.15
N PHE A 510 34.52 9.56 -7.41
CA PHE A 510 34.37 10.79 -6.60
C PHE A 510 33.72 10.47 -5.24
N PRO A 511 34.01 11.27 -4.19
CA PRO A 511 33.73 10.94 -2.81
C PRO A 511 32.28 11.22 -2.41
N MET A 512 31.80 10.42 -1.47
CA MET A 512 30.45 10.39 -0.92
C MET A 512 30.30 11.49 0.14
N GLN A 513 29.33 12.40 -0.02
CA GLN A 513 28.93 13.37 0.99
C GLN A 513 27.46 13.12 1.36
N GLU A 514 27.23 12.83 2.64
CA GLU A 514 25.93 12.59 3.27
C GLU A 514 25.04 13.85 3.24
N ARG A 515 23.74 13.70 2.96
CA ARG A 515 22.60 14.45 3.56
C ARG A 515 21.22 13.93 3.08
N PRO A 516 20.13 14.23 3.83
CA PRO A 516 18.95 13.38 3.93
C PRO A 516 17.96 13.57 2.78
N LEU A 517 17.34 12.46 2.37
CA LEU A 517 16.26 12.40 1.39
C LEU A 517 14.97 12.96 2.01
N THR A 518 14.52 14.11 1.52
CA THR A 518 13.12 14.53 1.67
C THR A 518 12.21 13.52 0.97
N VAL A 519 11.27 12.94 1.72
CA VAL A 519 10.19 12.10 1.18
C VAL A 519 9.40 12.94 0.16
N PRO A 520 9.27 12.53 -1.11
CA PRO A 520 8.49 13.28 -2.06
C PRO A 520 7.01 13.11 -1.73
N SER A 521 6.38 14.17 -1.23
CA SER A 521 4.92 14.32 -1.31
C SER A 521 4.59 14.63 -2.77
N VAL A 522 3.83 13.74 -3.41
CA VAL A 522 3.38 13.96 -4.79
C VAL A 522 2.26 15.00 -4.73
N GLN A 523 2.56 16.25 -5.08
CA GLN A 523 1.52 17.24 -5.35
C GLN A 523 0.85 16.91 -6.68
N ALA A 524 -0.45 16.65 -6.61
CA ALA A 524 -1.33 16.43 -7.75
C ALA A 524 -1.29 17.60 -8.74
N SER A 525 -1.29 17.31 -10.04
CA SER A 525 -1.59 18.31 -11.06
C SER A 525 -3.12 18.47 -11.14
N PRO A 526 -3.70 19.65 -10.90
CA PRO A 526 -5.13 19.85 -11.07
C PRO A 526 -5.49 19.84 -12.56
N LEU A 527 -6.24 18.83 -12.98
CA LEU A 527 -7.06 18.92 -14.20
C LEU A 527 -8.38 19.64 -13.87
N PRO A 528 -9.11 20.20 -14.86
CA PRO A 528 -10.38 20.88 -14.59
C PRO A 528 -11.43 19.90 -14.02
N GLY A 529 -11.94 20.20 -12.82
CA GLY A 529 -12.72 19.28 -11.98
C GLY A 529 -11.79 18.49 -11.07
N ASP A 530 -12.02 18.47 -9.74
CA ASP A 530 -11.13 17.99 -8.67
C ASP A 530 -10.60 16.53 -8.84
N GLN A 531 -9.77 16.33 -9.87
CA GLN A 531 -9.16 15.06 -10.26
C GLN A 531 -7.67 15.11 -9.95
N VAL A 532 -7.22 14.10 -9.22
CA VAL A 532 -5.82 13.86 -8.90
C VAL A 532 -5.36 12.64 -9.69
N THR A 533 -4.59 12.86 -10.75
CA THR A 533 -3.89 11.78 -11.44
C THR A 533 -2.45 11.71 -10.93
N VAL A 534 -2.06 10.55 -10.40
CA VAL A 534 -0.65 10.26 -10.09
C VAL A 534 -0.08 9.46 -11.26
N GLU A 535 0.56 10.17 -12.19
CA GLU A 535 1.29 9.53 -13.28
C GLU A 535 2.68 9.12 -12.79
N ILE A 536 3.00 7.82 -12.87
CA ILE A 536 4.33 7.32 -12.49
C ILE A 536 5.42 7.97 -13.35
N ALA A 537 5.11 8.30 -14.61
CA ALA A 537 6.00 9.06 -15.49
C ALA A 537 6.24 10.52 -15.03
N GLN A 538 5.26 11.17 -14.40
CA GLN A 538 5.46 12.50 -13.79
C GLN A 538 6.33 12.41 -12.54
N GLN A 539 6.21 11.34 -11.76
CA GLN A 539 7.12 11.06 -10.64
C GLN A 539 8.57 10.83 -11.12
N MET A 540 8.77 10.19 -12.28
CA MET A 540 10.09 10.13 -12.92
C MET A 540 10.59 11.52 -13.34
N GLY A 541 9.70 12.39 -13.85
CA GLY A 541 10.04 13.75 -14.24
C GLY A 541 10.47 14.62 -13.06
N SER A 542 9.78 14.51 -11.91
CA SER A 542 10.17 15.20 -10.68
C SER A 542 11.47 14.63 -10.09
N GLU A 543 11.62 13.30 -10.02
CA GLU A 543 12.85 12.65 -9.55
C GLU A 543 14.06 13.03 -10.44
N LEU A 544 13.88 13.10 -11.76
CA LEU A 544 14.92 13.50 -12.71
C LEU A 544 15.19 15.01 -12.68
N SER A 545 14.16 15.84 -12.51
CA SER A 545 14.29 17.30 -12.36
C SER A 545 15.04 17.64 -11.08
N ASP A 546 14.71 16.98 -9.97
CA ASP A 546 15.41 17.15 -8.70
C ASP A 546 16.87 16.70 -8.81
N LEU A 547 17.15 15.59 -9.51
CA LEU A 547 18.51 15.15 -9.81
C LEU A 547 19.28 16.15 -10.70
N MET A 548 18.64 16.73 -11.71
CA MET A 548 19.25 17.73 -12.60
C MET A 548 19.49 19.07 -11.89
N GLU A 549 18.56 19.51 -11.04
CA GLU A 549 18.71 20.74 -10.25
C GLU A 549 19.78 20.58 -9.17
N GLN A 550 19.88 19.40 -8.55
CA GLN A 550 20.98 19.05 -7.64
C GLN A 550 22.34 19.03 -8.35
N HIS A 551 22.42 18.50 -9.58
CA HIS A 551 23.64 18.54 -10.38
C HIS A 551 24.04 19.98 -10.74
N ALA A 552 23.08 20.82 -11.12
CA ALA A 552 23.33 22.23 -11.42
C ALA A 552 23.79 23.04 -10.20
N ARG A 553 23.25 22.74 -8.99
CA ARG A 553 23.71 23.36 -7.74
C ARG A 553 25.12 22.90 -7.34
N ALA A 554 25.45 21.62 -7.54
CA ALA A 554 26.79 21.10 -7.31
C ALA A 554 27.84 21.70 -8.26
N GLU A 555 27.49 21.93 -9.52
CA GLU A 555 28.37 22.63 -10.49
C GLU A 555 28.56 24.11 -10.15
N ALA A 556 27.53 24.79 -9.63
CA ALA A 556 27.62 26.18 -9.19
C ALA A 556 28.48 26.35 -7.93
N GLU A 557 28.39 25.43 -6.97
CA GLU A 557 29.23 25.41 -5.76
C GLU A 557 30.68 24.99 -6.05
N GLY A 558 30.90 24.13 -7.04
CA GLY A 558 32.23 23.76 -7.54
C GLY A 558 32.97 24.94 -8.20
N ASN A 559 32.26 25.78 -8.96
CA ASN A 559 32.84 26.98 -9.58
C ASN A 559 33.09 28.12 -8.57
N ALA A 560 32.28 28.25 -7.52
CA ALA A 560 32.50 29.27 -6.48
C ALA A 560 33.76 29.00 -5.62
N ASN A 561 34.15 27.73 -5.47
CA ASN A 561 35.39 27.35 -4.78
C ASN A 561 36.64 27.41 -5.67
N HIS A 562 36.49 27.53 -6.99
CA HIS A 562 37.65 27.68 -7.87
C HIS A 562 38.11 29.13 -8.00
N ASP A 563 37.22 30.11 -7.78
CA ASP A 563 37.54 31.54 -7.86
C ASP A 563 38.08 32.16 -6.55
N THR A 564 38.08 31.43 -5.43
CA THR A 564 38.58 31.93 -4.13
C THR A 564 40.01 31.50 -3.77
N HIS A 565 40.66 30.66 -4.59
CA HIS A 565 42.05 30.23 -4.37
C HIS A 565 43.11 30.95 -5.20
N ASN A 566 42.75 32.02 -5.92
CA ASN A 566 43.70 32.85 -6.70
C ASN A 566 43.82 34.31 -6.23
N ALA A 567 43.37 34.61 -5.00
CA ALA A 567 43.56 35.91 -4.38
C ALA A 567 43.85 35.78 -2.88
N SER A 568 45.07 35.34 -2.54
CA SER A 568 45.79 35.63 -1.27
C SER A 568 47.24 35.18 -1.39
#